data_AF-A0A2K5XLS3-F1
#
_entry.id   AF-A0A2K5XLS3-F1
#
_cell.length_a   1.000
_cell.length_b   1.000
_cell.length_c   1.000
_cell.angle_alpha   90.00
_cell.angle_beta   90.00
_cell.angle_gamma   90.00
#
_symmetry.space_group_name_H-M   'P 1'
#
loop_
_entity.id
_entity.type
_entity.pdbx_description
1 polymer ?
#
loop_
_entity_poly.entity_id
_entity_poly.type
_entity_poly.pdbx_seq_one_letter_code
_entity_poly.pdbx_strand_id
1 'polypeptide(L)'
;MTVARPSVPAALPLLGELPRLLLLLLLLCLPAVWADCGPPPAVPNAQPALKGLTSFPENTIITYRCDENFTKIPGKHDSVMCLQDSQWSDIEEFCNQKSCPNPGEIPNGQIDISNGILFGAAISFSCNTGYKLFGPTSSLCLASDSGVQWSDTLPECREIYCPAPPQIDNGIIQGEREHYGYRQSITYLCNRGFTMIGEHSIYCTVNDDEGEWSGPPPACRANSLVSKAPPTVQKPTTVNVRTTEVSPTSQKTTTPNAQATRSTPASRTTKHFHKTTPDKESGTSSGTTHLLSGYTCFTLTGLLGTLVTMGWLT
;
A
#
# COMPACT_ATOMS: atom_id res chain seq x y z
N MET A 1 -75.18 92.67 61.04
CA MET A 1 -73.89 91.96 60.95
C MET A 1 -74.12 90.67 60.20
N THR A 2 -73.42 90.53 59.09
CA THR A 2 -73.37 89.43 58.13
C THR A 2 -72.95 88.10 58.76
N VAL A 3 -73.60 86.98 58.41
CA VAL A 3 -72.92 85.68 58.27
C VAL A 3 -73.53 84.90 57.10
N ALA A 4 -72.68 84.60 56.13
CA ALA A 4 -72.98 83.87 54.91
C ALA A 4 -73.11 82.35 55.15
N ARG A 5 -73.96 81.68 54.37
CA ARG A 5 -73.96 80.21 54.22
C ARG A 5 -72.76 79.77 53.39
N PRO A 6 -72.00 78.74 53.80
CA PRO A 6 -71.12 78.02 52.90
C PRO A 6 -71.80 76.76 52.34
N SER A 7 -71.54 76.57 51.05
CA SER A 7 -71.85 75.44 50.17
C SER A 7 -71.02 74.19 50.51
N VAL A 8 -71.64 73.02 50.36
CA VAL A 8 -70.98 71.70 50.36
C VAL A 8 -70.21 71.52 49.03
N PRO A 9 -68.96 71.04 49.02
CA PRO A 9 -68.40 70.39 47.84
C PRO A 9 -68.44 68.87 47.99
N ALA A 10 -68.86 68.22 46.91
CA ALA A 10 -68.86 66.79 46.71
C ALA A 10 -67.43 66.23 46.76
N ALA A 11 -67.25 65.10 47.45
CA ALA A 11 -66.05 64.29 47.37
C ALA A 11 -66.02 63.58 46.00
N LEU A 12 -65.03 63.89 45.17
CA LEU A 12 -64.67 63.09 44.00
C LEU A 12 -63.82 61.88 44.44
N PRO A 13 -64.11 60.65 43.99
CA PRO A 13 -63.15 59.55 43.98
C PRO A 13 -62.28 59.62 42.72
N LEU A 14 -61.30 58.70 42.61
CA LEU A 14 -60.44 58.38 41.44
C LEU A 14 -58.98 58.88 41.52
N LEU A 15 -58.19 58.21 42.36
CA LEU A 15 -56.72 58.26 42.37
C LEU A 15 -56.11 56.84 42.52
N GLY A 16 -56.79 55.80 42.03
CA GLY A 16 -56.44 54.39 42.30
C GLY A 16 -55.75 53.58 41.19
N GLU A 17 -55.72 54.06 39.93
CA GLU A 17 -55.31 53.23 38.77
C GLU A 17 -53.92 53.56 38.19
N LEU A 18 -53.36 54.73 38.52
CA LEU A 18 -52.01 55.15 38.10
C LEU A 18 -50.87 54.21 38.57
N PRO A 19 -50.89 53.64 39.79
CA PRO A 19 -49.80 52.76 40.25
C PRO A 19 -49.77 51.41 39.52
N ARG A 20 -50.94 50.88 39.13
CA ARG A 20 -51.07 49.61 38.40
C ARG A 20 -50.55 49.74 36.97
N LEU A 21 -50.91 50.83 36.29
CA LEU A 21 -50.43 51.11 34.94
C LEU A 21 -48.90 51.33 34.91
N LEU A 22 -48.36 52.03 35.92
CA LEU A 22 -46.92 52.26 36.07
C LEU A 22 -46.15 50.97 36.38
N LEU A 23 -46.72 50.08 37.21
CA LEU A 23 -46.14 48.76 37.50
C LEU A 23 -46.18 47.81 36.29
N LEU A 24 -47.26 47.83 35.51
CA LEU A 24 -47.38 47.10 34.24
C LEU A 24 -46.38 47.62 33.19
N LEU A 25 -46.21 48.95 33.09
CA LEU A 25 -45.19 49.56 32.23
C LEU A 25 -43.76 49.21 32.68
N LEU A 26 -43.48 49.15 34.00
CA LEU A 26 -42.19 48.71 34.53
C LEU A 26 -41.90 47.23 34.27
N LEU A 27 -42.91 46.36 34.29
CA LEU A 27 -42.77 44.94 33.93
C LEU A 27 -42.56 44.72 32.42
N LEU A 28 -43.13 45.59 31.57
CA LEU A 28 -42.88 45.62 30.12
C LEU A 28 -41.50 46.23 29.77
N CYS A 29 -40.90 46.98 30.70
CA CYS A 29 -39.56 47.57 30.58
C CYS A 29 -38.45 46.72 31.22
N LEU A 30 -38.75 45.56 31.82
CA LEU A 30 -37.69 44.60 32.12
C LEU A 30 -37.04 44.25 30.78
N PRO A 31 -35.73 44.50 30.61
CA PRO A 31 -35.06 44.08 29.39
C PRO A 31 -35.32 42.58 29.28
N ALA A 32 -36.02 42.18 28.22
CA ALA A 32 -36.11 40.78 27.89
C ALA A 32 -34.66 40.33 27.74
N VAL A 33 -34.12 39.65 28.75
CA VAL A 33 -32.84 38.98 28.65
C VAL A 33 -33.10 37.89 27.64
N TRP A 34 -32.76 38.16 26.38
CA TRP A 34 -32.92 37.19 25.32
C TRP A 34 -32.05 36.00 25.68
N ALA A 35 -32.69 34.84 25.78
CA ALA A 35 -32.03 33.57 25.95
C ALA A 35 -30.98 33.41 24.84
N ASP A 36 -29.71 33.37 25.22
CA ASP A 36 -28.54 33.30 24.35
C ASP A 36 -27.70 32.10 24.81
N CYS A 37 -27.31 31.24 23.88
CA CYS A 37 -26.52 30.05 24.18
C CYS A 37 -25.07 30.35 24.56
N GLY A 38 -24.62 31.60 24.42
CA GLY A 38 -23.23 31.99 24.68
C GLY A 38 -22.25 31.35 23.69
N PRO A 39 -20.93 31.38 23.99
CA PRO A 39 -19.93 30.84 23.08
C PRO A 39 -20.20 29.37 22.71
N PRO A 40 -20.03 28.97 21.44
CA PRO A 40 -20.19 27.59 21.02
C PRO A 40 -19.24 26.63 21.75
N PRO A 41 -19.63 25.35 21.93
CA PRO A 41 -18.81 24.36 22.62
C PRO A 41 -17.46 24.12 21.91
N ALA A 42 -16.42 23.81 22.67
CA ALA A 42 -15.14 23.40 22.08
C ALA A 42 -15.27 21.99 21.48
N VAL A 43 -14.85 21.83 20.22
CA VAL A 43 -14.83 20.54 19.52
C VAL A 43 -13.37 20.20 19.17
N PRO A 44 -12.89 18.96 19.44
CA PRO A 44 -11.53 18.58 19.11
C PRO A 44 -11.21 18.73 17.61
N ASN A 45 -10.08 19.36 17.33
CA ASN A 45 -9.56 19.56 15.97
C ASN A 45 -10.50 20.37 15.05
N ALA A 46 -11.32 21.27 15.61
CA ALA A 46 -12.23 22.10 14.85
C ALA A 46 -12.43 23.49 15.47
N GLN A 47 -12.63 24.51 14.62
CA GLN A 47 -12.98 25.87 15.02
C GLN A 47 -14.40 26.26 14.56
N PRO A 48 -15.19 26.96 15.41
CA PRO A 48 -16.50 27.48 15.02
C PRO A 48 -16.37 28.64 14.02
N ALA A 49 -17.13 28.60 12.93
CA ALA A 49 -17.14 29.68 11.93
C ALA A 49 -18.06 30.83 12.38
N LEU A 50 -17.62 31.61 13.37
CA LEU A 50 -18.42 32.66 14.01
C LEU A 50 -18.76 33.85 13.11
N LYS A 51 -17.93 34.13 12.08
CA LYS A 51 -18.12 35.29 11.16
C LYS A 51 -18.37 36.63 11.89
N GLY A 52 -17.79 36.84 13.08
CA GLY A 52 -17.96 38.05 13.88
C GLY A 52 -19.22 38.09 14.76
N LEU A 53 -19.99 37.00 14.84
CA LEU A 53 -21.11 36.88 15.77
C LEU A 53 -20.62 36.85 17.22
N THR A 54 -21.31 37.60 18.07
CA THR A 54 -21.04 37.71 19.52
C THR A 54 -22.26 37.38 20.38
N SER A 55 -23.43 37.17 19.77
CA SER A 55 -24.67 36.75 20.41
C SER A 55 -25.34 35.67 19.56
N PHE A 56 -25.88 34.65 20.22
CA PHE A 56 -26.39 33.42 19.62
C PHE A 56 -27.80 33.13 20.15
N PRO A 57 -28.83 33.87 19.68
CA PRO A 57 -30.22 33.62 20.07
C PRO A 57 -30.71 32.25 19.60
N GLU A 58 -31.87 31.81 20.11
CA GLU A 58 -32.53 30.55 19.73
C GLU A 58 -32.57 30.35 18.20
N ASN A 59 -32.35 29.11 17.76
CA ASN A 59 -32.23 28.67 16.37
C ASN A 59 -30.99 29.19 15.62
N THR A 60 -30.04 29.84 16.31
CA THR A 60 -28.73 30.14 15.72
C THR A 60 -27.98 28.86 15.41
N ILE A 61 -27.49 28.72 14.18
CA ILE A 61 -26.70 27.56 13.75
C ILE A 61 -25.25 28.00 13.54
N ILE A 62 -24.33 27.33 14.21
CA ILE A 62 -22.90 27.53 14.03
C ILE A 62 -22.31 26.27 13.41
N THR A 63 -21.78 26.43 12.20
CA THR A 63 -21.01 25.39 11.51
C THR A 63 -19.54 25.52 11.89
N TYR A 64 -18.92 24.39 12.20
CA TYR A 64 -17.50 24.27 12.48
C TYR A 64 -16.71 23.95 11.22
N ARG A 65 -15.42 24.25 11.26
CA ARG A 65 -14.43 23.86 10.25
C ARG A 65 -13.35 23.07 10.95
N CYS A 66 -12.91 21.97 10.36
CA CYS A 66 -11.76 21.24 10.88
C CYS A 66 -10.50 22.11 10.86
N ASP A 67 -9.63 21.89 11.84
CA ASP A 67 -8.32 22.51 11.93
C ASP A 67 -7.42 22.11 10.75
N GLU A 68 -6.28 22.78 10.62
CA GLU A 68 -5.26 22.43 9.62
C GLU A 68 -4.84 20.96 9.75
N ASN A 69 -4.70 20.29 8.61
CA ASN A 69 -4.39 18.84 8.51
C ASN A 69 -5.46 17.89 9.04
N PHE A 70 -6.67 18.39 9.36
CA PHE A 70 -7.86 17.57 9.63
C PHE A 70 -8.90 17.70 8.50
N THR A 71 -9.79 16.72 8.40
CA THR A 71 -10.90 16.70 7.44
C THR A 71 -12.17 16.19 8.09
N LYS A 72 -13.32 16.61 7.55
CA LYS A 72 -14.63 16.16 8.03
C LYS A 72 -14.83 14.68 7.70
N ILE A 73 -15.21 13.90 8.70
CA ILE A 73 -15.61 12.50 8.58
C ILE A 73 -16.95 12.46 7.81
N PRO A 74 -17.04 11.71 6.69
CA PRO A 74 -18.27 11.59 5.93
C PRO A 74 -19.45 11.11 6.79
N GLY A 75 -20.59 11.79 6.69
CA GLY A 75 -21.82 11.45 7.41
C GLY A 75 -21.93 11.96 8.84
N LYS A 76 -20.87 12.56 9.42
CA LYS A 76 -20.93 13.21 10.74
C LYS A 76 -21.43 14.66 10.61
N HIS A 77 -22.14 15.13 11.64
CA HIS A 77 -22.62 16.50 11.74
C HIS A 77 -21.50 17.43 12.20
N ASP A 78 -21.39 18.61 11.58
CA ASP A 78 -20.37 19.63 11.81
C ASP A 78 -20.97 20.96 12.30
N SER A 79 -22.22 20.94 12.75
CA SER A 79 -22.95 22.14 13.14
C SER A 79 -23.72 21.91 14.43
N VAL A 80 -23.76 22.94 15.27
CA VAL A 80 -24.59 23.01 16.47
C VAL A 80 -25.70 24.03 16.28
N MET A 81 -26.82 23.83 16.96
CA MET A 81 -27.95 24.75 16.99
C MET A 81 -28.23 25.20 18.42
N CYS A 82 -28.48 26.51 18.60
CA CYS A 82 -28.92 27.05 19.88
C CYS A 82 -30.38 26.67 20.11
N LEU A 83 -30.65 25.87 21.13
CA LEU A 83 -31.97 25.36 21.48
C LEU A 83 -32.73 26.35 22.39
N GLN A 84 -34.03 26.09 22.54
CA GLN A 84 -34.96 26.97 23.27
C GLN A 84 -34.62 27.13 24.76
N ASP A 85 -33.87 26.21 25.34
CA ASP A 85 -33.39 26.22 26.71
C ASP A 85 -32.03 26.92 26.89
N SER A 86 -31.59 27.70 25.89
CA SER A 86 -30.27 28.35 25.85
C SER A 86 -29.10 27.37 25.94
N GLN A 87 -29.29 26.14 25.45
CA GLN A 87 -28.23 25.14 25.33
C GLN A 87 -27.91 24.86 23.86
N TRP A 88 -26.64 24.58 23.58
CA TRP A 88 -26.25 24.08 22.26
C TRP A 88 -26.68 22.62 22.12
N SER A 89 -27.15 22.24 20.93
CA SER A 89 -27.35 20.84 20.58
C SER A 89 -26.04 20.04 20.68
N ASP A 90 -26.15 18.75 20.96
CA ASP A 90 -25.00 17.85 21.02
C ASP A 90 -24.22 17.80 19.69
N ILE A 91 -22.89 17.68 19.80
CA ILE A 91 -21.99 17.50 18.68
C ILE A 91 -20.92 16.46 19.04
N GLU A 92 -20.75 15.48 18.17
CA GLU A 92 -19.72 14.46 18.30
C GLU A 92 -18.44 14.87 17.57
N GLU A 93 -17.33 14.17 17.82
CA GLU A 93 -16.11 14.33 17.04
C GLU A 93 -16.37 13.96 15.57
N PHE A 94 -16.20 14.97 14.70
CA PHE A 94 -16.45 14.84 13.26
C PHE A 94 -15.22 15.15 12.41
N CYS A 95 -14.08 15.51 13.00
CA CYS A 95 -12.83 15.79 12.30
C CYS A 95 -11.78 14.70 12.58
N ASN A 96 -11.21 14.10 11.53
CA ASN A 96 -10.08 13.18 11.62
C ASN A 96 -8.86 13.72 10.88
N GLN A 97 -7.68 13.19 11.19
CA GLN A 97 -6.46 13.58 10.51
C GLN A 97 -6.57 13.26 9.01
N LYS A 98 -6.05 14.16 8.17
CA LYS A 98 -5.91 13.90 6.74
C LYS A 98 -4.97 12.71 6.55
N SER A 99 -5.29 11.91 5.55
CA SER A 99 -4.48 10.77 5.12
C SER A 99 -3.60 11.19 3.95
N CYS A 100 -2.33 10.80 3.97
CA CYS A 100 -1.53 10.84 2.76
C CYS A 100 -2.10 9.90 1.70
N PRO A 101 -1.79 10.13 0.42
CA PRO A 101 -2.16 9.20 -0.65
C PRO A 101 -1.61 7.80 -0.37
N ASN A 102 -2.25 6.78 -0.94
CA ASN A 102 -1.67 5.44 -0.96
C ASN A 102 -0.25 5.53 -1.55
N PRO A 103 0.80 5.11 -0.81
CA PRO A 103 2.18 5.25 -1.29
C PRO A 103 2.46 4.46 -2.58
N GLY A 104 1.63 3.46 -2.90
CA GLY A 104 1.77 2.65 -4.10
C GLY A 104 2.56 1.38 -3.84
N GLU A 105 3.29 0.89 -4.85
CA GLU A 105 4.07 -0.33 -4.78
C GLU A 105 5.49 -0.11 -5.32
N ILE A 106 6.47 -0.78 -4.73
CA ILE A 106 7.86 -0.79 -5.20
C ILE A 106 8.10 -2.14 -5.88
N PRO A 107 8.32 -2.19 -7.21
CA PRO A 107 8.68 -3.43 -7.89
C PRO A 107 9.94 -4.04 -7.27
N ASN A 108 9.87 -5.32 -6.88
CA ASN A 108 10.94 -6.01 -6.16
C ASN A 108 11.35 -5.36 -4.82
N GLY A 109 10.44 -4.61 -4.19
CA GLY A 109 10.63 -4.04 -2.87
C GLY A 109 9.38 -4.15 -2.00
N GLN A 110 9.46 -3.55 -0.81
CA GLN A 110 8.43 -3.57 0.20
C GLN A 110 8.33 -2.20 0.87
N ILE A 111 7.11 -1.81 1.24
CA ILE A 111 6.80 -0.61 2.01
C ILE A 111 6.28 -1.06 3.37
N ASP A 112 6.96 -0.68 4.43
CA ASP A 112 6.49 -0.91 5.80
C ASP A 112 5.58 0.25 6.24
N ILE A 113 4.31 -0.10 6.52
CA ILE A 113 3.24 0.82 6.93
C ILE A 113 2.77 0.44 8.34
N SER A 114 3.71 0.21 9.25
CA SER A 114 3.39 -0.19 10.63
C SER A 114 2.50 0.81 11.40
N ASN A 115 2.62 2.12 11.13
CA ASN A 115 1.89 3.18 11.84
C ASN A 115 0.78 3.84 11.00
N GLY A 116 0.33 3.19 9.92
CA GLY A 116 -0.66 3.77 9.00
C GLY A 116 -0.10 4.88 8.11
N ILE A 117 -1.00 5.70 7.55
CA ILE A 117 -0.69 6.73 6.52
C ILE A 117 -1.30 8.11 6.84
N LEU A 118 -1.69 8.34 8.09
CA LEU A 118 -2.23 9.63 8.52
C LEU A 118 -1.13 10.68 8.62
N PHE A 119 -1.52 11.95 8.70
CA PHE A 119 -0.60 13.06 8.94
C PHE A 119 0.38 12.77 10.09
N GLY A 120 1.67 12.97 9.84
CA GLY A 120 2.76 12.65 10.77
C GLY A 120 3.24 11.20 10.76
N ALA A 121 2.58 10.29 10.02
CA ALA A 121 3.04 8.91 9.87
C ALA A 121 4.36 8.82 9.12
N ALA A 122 5.13 7.78 9.44
CA ALA A 122 6.40 7.44 8.79
C ALA A 122 6.30 6.04 8.17
N ILE A 123 6.74 5.92 6.92
CA ILE A 123 6.87 4.64 6.21
C ILE A 123 8.33 4.39 5.87
N SER A 124 8.73 3.12 5.83
CA SER A 124 10.09 2.73 5.43
C SER A 124 10.07 1.84 4.19
N PHE A 125 11.16 1.89 3.44
CA PHE A 125 11.31 1.20 2.17
C PHE A 125 12.45 0.19 2.24
N SER A 126 12.24 -0.97 1.63
CA SER A 126 13.26 -2.02 1.51
C SER A 126 13.16 -2.73 0.17
N CYS A 127 14.25 -3.34 -0.27
CA CYS A 127 14.27 -4.18 -1.47
C CYS A 127 14.30 -5.66 -1.11
N ASN A 128 13.69 -6.49 -1.97
CA ASN A 128 13.75 -7.93 -1.85
C ASN A 128 15.20 -8.42 -2.05
N THR A 129 15.54 -9.58 -1.50
CA THR A 129 16.87 -10.18 -1.69
C THR A 129 17.22 -10.32 -3.17
N GLY A 130 18.41 -9.87 -3.56
CA GLY A 130 18.84 -9.82 -4.96
C GLY A 130 18.62 -8.47 -5.64
N TYR A 131 18.08 -7.49 -4.93
CA TYR A 131 17.87 -6.13 -5.40
C TYR A 131 18.48 -5.11 -4.43
N LYS A 132 19.07 -4.05 -4.98
CA LYS A 132 19.66 -2.92 -4.25
C LYS A 132 18.72 -1.72 -4.30
N LEU A 133 18.59 -1.03 -3.17
CA LEU A 133 17.77 0.17 -3.04
C LEU A 133 18.50 1.40 -3.59
N PHE A 134 17.84 2.15 -4.47
CA PHE A 134 18.28 3.43 -5.00
C PHE A 134 17.24 4.51 -4.71
N GLY A 135 17.58 5.46 -3.86
CA GLY A 135 16.69 6.56 -3.46
C GLY A 135 16.51 6.65 -1.94
N PRO A 136 15.41 7.23 -1.46
CA PRO A 136 15.14 7.36 -0.03
C PRO A 136 14.86 6.01 0.62
N THR A 137 15.17 5.88 1.91
CA THR A 137 14.88 4.68 2.73
C THR A 137 13.58 4.82 3.53
N SER A 138 12.99 6.02 3.56
CA SER A 138 11.78 6.33 4.30
C SER A 138 11.09 7.57 3.74
N SER A 139 9.83 7.78 4.13
CA SER A 139 9.06 8.99 3.81
C SER A 139 8.12 9.35 4.95
N LEU A 140 7.87 10.64 5.16
CA LEU A 140 7.01 11.20 6.20
C LEU A 140 5.76 11.84 5.59
N CYS A 141 4.59 11.65 6.20
CA CYS A 141 3.36 12.30 5.78
C CYS A 141 3.29 13.72 6.34
N LEU A 142 3.62 14.73 5.52
CA LEU A 142 3.75 16.13 5.92
C LEU A 142 2.65 17.01 5.31
N ALA A 143 2.49 18.22 5.85
CA ALA A 143 1.57 19.21 5.30
C ALA A 143 2.10 19.75 3.96
N SER A 144 1.20 19.99 3.02
CA SER A 144 1.49 20.53 1.68
C SER A 144 0.37 21.50 1.28
N ASP A 145 0.59 22.31 0.24
CA ASP A 145 -0.36 23.34 -0.22
C ASP A 145 -1.77 22.79 -0.53
N SER A 146 -1.84 21.52 -0.96
CA SER A 146 -3.08 20.83 -1.30
C SER A 146 -3.61 19.89 -0.21
N GLY A 147 -3.01 19.87 0.98
CA GLY A 147 -3.41 18.98 2.08
C GLY A 147 -2.21 18.34 2.77
N VAL A 148 -2.06 17.03 2.61
CA VAL A 148 -0.93 16.28 3.16
C VAL A 148 -0.33 15.38 2.07
N GLN A 149 1.00 15.27 2.06
CA GLN A 149 1.76 14.54 1.06
C GLN A 149 3.00 13.89 1.67
N TRP A 150 3.41 12.76 1.09
CA TRP A 150 4.69 12.12 1.39
C TRP A 150 5.87 13.06 1.10
N SER A 151 6.81 13.16 2.04
CA SER A 151 8.01 14.00 1.92
C SER A 151 8.92 13.59 0.78
N ASP A 152 8.98 12.29 0.52
CA ASP A 152 9.88 11.66 -0.43
C ASP A 152 9.11 10.72 -1.39
N THR A 153 9.62 10.61 -2.62
CA THR A 153 9.10 9.70 -3.65
C THR A 153 9.51 8.25 -3.40
N LEU A 154 8.82 7.29 -4.02
CA LEU A 154 9.22 5.88 -3.95
C LEU A 154 10.65 5.67 -4.51
N PRO A 155 11.47 4.82 -3.87
CA PRO A 155 12.78 4.44 -4.40
C PRO A 155 12.64 3.40 -5.52
N GLU A 156 13.76 3.13 -6.19
CA GLU A 156 13.89 2.05 -7.17
C GLU A 156 14.67 0.87 -6.56
N CYS A 157 14.16 -0.35 -6.74
CA CYS A 157 14.90 -1.58 -6.43
C CYS A 157 15.51 -2.15 -7.72
N ARG A 158 16.83 -2.07 -7.85
CA ARG A 158 17.56 -2.51 -9.04
C ARG A 158 18.21 -3.87 -8.82
N GLU A 159 18.10 -4.76 -9.79
CA GLU A 159 18.65 -6.11 -9.69
C GLU A 159 20.18 -6.08 -9.52
N ILE A 160 20.67 -6.92 -8.63
CA ILE A 160 22.11 -7.12 -8.39
C ILE A 160 22.56 -8.26 -9.27
N TYR A 161 23.53 -7.98 -10.13
CA TYR A 161 24.15 -8.98 -10.99
C TYR A 161 25.47 -9.45 -10.42
N CYS A 162 25.73 -10.75 -10.57
CA CYS A 162 27.06 -11.29 -10.43
C CYS A 162 28.00 -10.75 -11.53
N PRO A 163 29.32 -10.72 -11.27
CA PRO A 163 30.28 -10.41 -12.31
C PRO A 163 30.16 -11.39 -13.48
N ALA A 164 30.67 -10.97 -14.65
CA ALA A 164 30.72 -11.85 -15.82
C ALA A 164 31.30 -13.23 -15.44
N PRO A 165 30.65 -14.32 -15.87
CA PRO A 165 31.04 -15.64 -15.42
C PRO A 165 32.47 -15.97 -15.88
N PRO A 166 33.28 -16.61 -15.02
CA PRO A 166 34.66 -16.91 -15.36
C PRO A 166 34.71 -17.96 -16.46
N GLN A 167 35.47 -17.68 -17.52
CA GLN A 167 35.70 -18.63 -18.62
C GLN A 167 36.68 -19.71 -18.19
N ILE A 168 36.55 -20.91 -18.78
CA ILE A 168 37.43 -22.06 -18.47
C ILE A 168 38.14 -22.56 -19.72
N ASP A 169 39.40 -22.97 -19.55
CA ASP A 169 40.16 -23.57 -20.64
C ASP A 169 39.54 -24.91 -21.06
N ASN A 170 39.46 -25.13 -22.37
CA ASN A 170 38.91 -26.36 -22.95
C ASN A 170 37.49 -26.68 -22.50
N GLY A 171 36.68 -25.66 -22.21
CA GLY A 171 35.26 -25.78 -21.95
C GLY A 171 34.49 -24.55 -22.40
N ILE A 172 33.18 -24.61 -22.24
CA ILE A 172 32.23 -23.55 -22.58
C ILE A 172 31.19 -23.40 -21.47
N ILE A 173 30.53 -22.24 -21.44
CA ILE A 173 29.31 -22.05 -20.66
C ILE A 173 28.10 -22.37 -21.56
N GLN A 174 27.23 -23.27 -21.10
CA GLN A 174 26.00 -23.58 -21.83
C GLN A 174 24.99 -22.43 -21.72
N GLY A 175 24.58 -21.89 -22.87
CA GLY A 175 23.52 -20.87 -22.93
C GLY A 175 23.90 -19.57 -22.22
N GLU A 176 25.13 -19.10 -22.45
CA GLU A 176 25.66 -17.87 -21.87
C GLU A 176 24.73 -16.67 -22.14
N ARG A 177 24.53 -15.85 -21.12
CA ARG A 177 23.70 -14.64 -21.10
C ARG A 177 24.57 -13.45 -20.71
N GLU A 178 24.06 -12.26 -20.97
CA GLU A 178 24.75 -11.01 -20.63
C GLU A 178 24.81 -10.76 -19.12
N HIS A 179 23.75 -11.11 -18.38
CA HIS A 179 23.60 -10.83 -16.96
C HIS A 179 23.04 -12.02 -16.20
N TYR A 180 23.50 -12.19 -14.95
CA TYR A 180 23.07 -13.25 -14.04
C TYR A 180 22.73 -12.67 -12.66
N GLY A 181 21.44 -12.65 -12.35
CA GLY A 181 20.92 -12.16 -11.07
C GLY A 181 20.89 -13.24 -9.99
N TYR A 182 20.50 -12.85 -8.78
CA TYR A 182 20.43 -13.73 -7.61
C TYR A 182 19.72 -15.07 -7.90
N ARG A 183 20.34 -16.18 -7.44
CA ARG A 183 19.93 -17.58 -7.63
C ARG A 183 19.93 -18.09 -9.08
N GLN A 184 20.25 -17.26 -10.07
CA GLN A 184 20.47 -17.74 -11.43
C GLN A 184 21.79 -18.52 -11.49
N SER A 185 21.81 -19.59 -12.29
CA SER A 185 22.95 -20.50 -12.38
C SER A 185 23.46 -20.62 -13.81
N ILE A 186 24.77 -20.85 -13.93
CA ILE A 186 25.40 -21.27 -15.17
C ILE A 186 25.90 -22.71 -15.06
N THR A 187 26.02 -23.38 -16.20
CA THR A 187 26.53 -24.74 -16.27
C THR A 187 27.65 -24.79 -17.30
N TYR A 188 28.79 -25.32 -16.88
CA TYR A 188 29.95 -25.52 -17.72
C TYR A 188 29.85 -26.84 -18.48
N LEU A 189 30.54 -26.92 -19.60
CA LEU A 189 30.72 -28.13 -20.38
C LEU A 189 32.15 -28.21 -20.90
N CYS A 190 32.84 -29.33 -20.67
CA CYS A 190 34.15 -29.54 -21.26
C CYS A 190 34.06 -29.90 -22.74
N ASN A 191 35.02 -29.40 -23.51
CA ASN A 191 35.19 -29.74 -24.91
C ASN A 191 35.49 -31.23 -25.09
N ARG A 192 35.26 -31.73 -26.31
CA ARG A 192 35.49 -33.14 -26.64
C ARG A 192 36.94 -33.54 -26.31
N GLY A 193 37.09 -34.66 -25.62
CA GLY A 193 38.40 -35.18 -25.20
C GLY A 193 38.87 -34.66 -23.85
N PHE A 194 38.05 -33.89 -23.12
CA PHE A 194 38.32 -33.44 -21.76
C PHE A 194 37.24 -33.95 -20.78
N THR A 195 37.64 -34.13 -19.53
CA THR A 195 36.78 -34.50 -18.40
C THR A 195 36.75 -33.36 -17.39
N MET A 196 35.56 -33.09 -16.87
CA MET A 196 35.33 -32.03 -15.87
C MET A 196 35.85 -32.44 -14.49
N ILE A 197 36.46 -31.48 -13.80
CA ILE A 197 36.96 -31.62 -12.43
C ILE A 197 36.40 -30.46 -11.62
N GLY A 198 35.50 -30.77 -10.67
CA GLY A 198 34.79 -29.79 -9.85
C GLY A 198 33.28 -29.81 -10.09
N GLU A 199 32.57 -28.83 -9.52
CA GLU A 199 31.13 -28.67 -9.70
C GLU A 199 30.80 -28.18 -11.11
N HIS A 200 29.78 -28.78 -11.72
CA HIS A 200 29.39 -28.48 -13.10
C HIS A 200 28.70 -27.12 -13.22
N SER A 201 28.13 -26.62 -12.12
CA SER A 201 27.33 -25.41 -12.10
C SER A 201 27.70 -24.54 -10.91
N ILE A 202 27.69 -23.24 -11.12
CA ILE A 202 27.76 -22.22 -10.07
C ILE A 202 26.53 -21.33 -10.17
N TYR A 203 26.11 -20.74 -9.05
CA TYR A 203 24.95 -19.87 -9.00
C TYR A 203 25.29 -18.53 -8.36
N CYS A 204 24.55 -17.50 -8.75
CA CYS A 204 24.76 -16.17 -8.25
C CYS A 204 24.21 -16.04 -6.82
N THR A 205 25.05 -15.60 -5.90
CA THR A 205 24.74 -15.24 -4.53
C THR A 205 24.85 -13.73 -4.37
N VAL A 206 24.20 -13.18 -3.35
CA VAL A 206 24.22 -11.72 -3.09
C VAL A 206 24.49 -11.49 -1.61
N ASN A 207 25.50 -10.68 -1.32
CA ASN A 207 25.94 -10.28 0.02
C ASN A 207 26.01 -8.75 0.07
N ASP A 208 25.34 -8.11 1.03
CA ASP A 208 25.43 -6.66 1.31
C ASP A 208 25.36 -5.72 0.08
N ASP A 209 24.54 -6.09 -0.91
CA ASP A 209 24.33 -5.43 -2.21
C ASP A 209 25.33 -5.74 -3.34
N GLU A 210 26.21 -6.73 -3.18
CA GLU A 210 27.14 -7.19 -4.21
C GLU A 210 26.86 -8.64 -4.63
N GLY A 211 26.92 -8.89 -5.93
CA GLY A 211 26.74 -10.22 -6.50
C GLY A 211 28.06 -11.00 -6.54
N GLU A 212 28.05 -12.23 -6.05
CA GLU A 212 29.21 -13.12 -6.06
C GLU A 212 28.81 -14.54 -6.51
N TRP A 213 29.66 -15.19 -7.29
CA TRP A 213 29.44 -16.59 -7.65
C TRP A 213 29.63 -17.52 -6.44
N SER A 214 28.77 -18.53 -6.32
CA SER A 214 28.76 -19.48 -5.19
C SER A 214 30.07 -20.25 -4.96
N GLY A 215 31.00 -20.23 -5.92
CA GLY A 215 32.26 -20.94 -5.84
C GLY A 215 33.12 -20.78 -7.10
N PRO A 216 34.31 -21.42 -7.14
CA PRO A 216 35.19 -21.37 -8.30
C PRO A 216 34.63 -22.19 -9.48
N PRO A 217 35.01 -21.86 -10.73
CA PRO A 217 34.63 -22.66 -11.90
C PRO A 217 35.35 -24.02 -11.92
N PRO A 218 34.80 -25.03 -12.61
CA PRO A 218 35.47 -26.32 -12.78
C PRO A 218 36.65 -26.23 -13.75
N ALA A 219 37.52 -27.25 -13.72
CA ALA A 219 38.62 -27.39 -14.67
C ALA A 219 38.38 -28.54 -15.66
N CYS A 220 38.77 -28.37 -16.92
CA CYS A 220 38.69 -29.41 -17.93
C CYS A 220 40.06 -30.07 -18.14
N ARG A 221 40.16 -31.38 -17.89
CA ARG A 221 41.39 -32.16 -17.99
C ARG A 221 41.37 -33.09 -19.19
N ALA A 222 42.42 -33.08 -20.00
CA ALA A 222 42.51 -33.95 -21.15
C ALA A 222 42.38 -35.43 -20.74
N ASN A 223 41.52 -36.14 -21.43
CA ASN A 223 41.39 -37.58 -21.31
C ASN A 223 42.69 -38.15 -21.88
N SER A 224 43.44 -38.91 -21.07
CA SER A 224 44.68 -39.53 -21.55
C SER A 224 44.32 -40.52 -22.66
N LEU A 225 44.43 -40.06 -23.91
CA LEU A 225 44.44 -40.93 -25.07
C LEU A 225 45.79 -41.63 -25.04
N VAL A 226 45.91 -42.71 -24.25
CA VAL A 226 46.88 -43.74 -24.59
C VAL A 226 46.44 -44.26 -25.94
N SER A 227 47.01 -43.70 -26.99
CA SER A 227 47.06 -44.28 -28.31
C SER A 227 47.69 -45.66 -28.13
N LYS A 228 46.88 -46.68 -27.88
CA LYS A 228 47.27 -48.05 -28.23
C LYS A 228 47.42 -48.04 -29.74
N ALA A 229 48.62 -47.70 -30.20
CA ALA A 229 49.06 -48.06 -31.53
C ALA A 229 48.73 -49.55 -31.69
N PRO A 230 48.06 -49.96 -32.79
CA PRO A 230 47.86 -51.37 -33.08
C PRO A 230 49.23 -52.07 -33.03
N PRO A 231 49.37 -53.24 -32.38
CA PRO A 231 50.65 -53.94 -32.35
C PRO A 231 51.07 -54.19 -33.78
N THR A 232 52.18 -53.58 -34.19
CA THR A 232 52.81 -53.84 -35.48
C THR A 232 53.20 -55.31 -35.49
N VAL A 233 52.53 -56.11 -36.32
CA VAL A 233 52.87 -57.51 -36.55
C VAL A 233 54.28 -57.53 -37.13
N GLN A 234 55.28 -57.84 -36.30
CA GLN A 234 56.62 -58.12 -36.79
C GLN A 234 56.56 -59.47 -37.52
N LYS A 235 56.79 -59.41 -38.84
CA LYS A 235 56.99 -60.59 -39.69
C LYS A 235 58.14 -61.41 -39.09
N PRO A 236 57.96 -62.73 -38.84
CA PRO A 236 59.02 -63.53 -38.23
C PRO A 236 60.22 -63.63 -39.19
N THR A 237 61.40 -63.24 -38.72
CA THR A 237 62.67 -63.62 -39.33
C THR A 237 62.97 -65.04 -38.88
N THR A 238 62.96 -65.99 -39.82
CA THR A 238 63.31 -67.39 -39.59
C THR A 238 64.76 -67.48 -39.12
N VAL A 239 64.97 -67.74 -37.83
CA VAL A 239 66.26 -68.17 -37.28
C VAL A 239 66.12 -69.65 -36.95
N ASN A 240 66.73 -70.49 -37.78
CA ASN A 240 66.86 -71.92 -37.53
C ASN A 240 67.84 -72.14 -36.37
N VAL A 241 67.35 -72.53 -35.20
CA VAL A 241 68.19 -73.14 -34.17
C VAL A 241 67.56 -74.45 -33.69
N ARG A 242 68.46 -75.42 -33.63
CA ARG A 242 68.30 -76.86 -33.54
C ARG A 242 67.70 -77.30 -32.19
N THR A 243 66.77 -78.23 -32.29
CA THR A 243 66.07 -78.96 -31.22
C THR A 243 67.05 -79.61 -30.24
N THR A 244 66.83 -79.41 -28.94
CA THR A 244 67.16 -80.40 -27.90
C THR A 244 65.96 -80.52 -26.97
N GLU A 245 65.47 -81.76 -26.89
CA GLU A 245 64.34 -82.20 -26.08
C GLU A 245 64.72 -82.24 -24.60
N VAL A 246 63.89 -81.68 -23.71
CA VAL A 246 63.55 -82.31 -22.42
C VAL A 246 62.09 -81.99 -22.07
N SER A 247 61.38 -83.06 -21.70
CA SER A 247 59.96 -83.17 -21.36
C SER A 247 59.59 -82.58 -19.97
N PRO A 248 58.29 -82.52 -19.61
CA PRO A 248 57.72 -81.56 -18.67
C PRO A 248 57.69 -82.07 -17.23
N THR A 249 57.49 -81.17 -16.26
CA THR A 249 56.90 -81.58 -14.98
C THR A 249 55.93 -80.51 -14.45
N SER A 250 54.68 -80.93 -14.35
CA SER A 250 53.57 -80.22 -13.72
C SER A 250 53.85 -79.96 -12.25
N GLN A 251 53.49 -78.78 -11.74
CA GLN A 251 52.96 -78.68 -10.39
C GLN A 251 51.73 -77.76 -10.32
N LYS A 252 50.67 -78.41 -9.85
CA LYS A 252 49.34 -77.93 -9.49
C LYS A 252 49.37 -77.50 -8.03
N THR A 253 48.89 -76.31 -7.68
CA THR A 253 48.38 -76.02 -6.32
C THR A 253 47.35 -74.89 -6.37
N THR A 254 46.05 -75.19 -6.40
CA THR A 254 45.07 -75.21 -5.27
C THR A 254 44.59 -73.82 -4.80
N THR A 255 43.31 -73.56 -5.08
CA THR A 255 42.40 -72.51 -4.57
C THR A 255 42.20 -72.61 -3.04
N PRO A 256 41.77 -71.55 -2.32
CA PRO A 256 40.33 -71.22 -2.15
C PRO A 256 40.04 -69.69 -2.11
N ASN A 257 39.05 -69.13 -2.80
CA ASN A 257 37.58 -69.11 -2.64
C ASN A 257 37.01 -68.18 -1.55
N ALA A 258 35.86 -67.58 -1.90
CA ALA A 258 34.92 -66.72 -1.17
C ALA A 258 35.33 -65.23 -1.06
N GLN A 259 34.45 -64.23 -1.23
CA GLN A 259 32.99 -64.21 -1.14
C GLN A 259 32.45 -62.96 -1.87
N ALA A 260 31.40 -63.13 -2.70
CA ALA A 260 30.71 -62.05 -3.38
C ALA A 260 29.34 -61.82 -2.74
N THR A 261 29.07 -60.58 -2.30
CA THR A 261 27.78 -60.16 -1.77
C THR A 261 26.98 -59.39 -2.83
N ARG A 262 25.72 -59.80 -2.95
CA ARG A 262 24.72 -59.43 -3.95
C ARG A 262 23.90 -58.23 -3.45
N SER A 263 23.82 -57.17 -4.25
CA SER A 263 22.89 -56.04 -4.04
C SER A 263 21.65 -56.18 -4.94
N THR A 264 20.48 -56.14 -4.30
CA THR A 264 19.14 -56.15 -4.89
C THR A 264 18.76 -54.77 -5.47
N PRO A 265 17.98 -54.68 -6.57
CA PRO A 265 17.32 -53.44 -6.98
C PRO A 265 15.84 -53.43 -6.55
N ALA A 266 15.33 -52.27 -6.15
CA ALA A 266 13.88 -52.04 -6.01
C ALA A 266 13.50 -50.74 -6.73
N SER A 267 12.64 -50.89 -7.72
CA SER A 267 12.12 -49.84 -8.60
C SER A 267 10.80 -49.28 -8.09
N ARG A 268 10.71 -47.94 -8.15
CA ARG A 268 9.65 -47.12 -8.76
C ARG A 268 8.17 -47.55 -8.61
N THR A 269 7.40 -46.73 -7.89
CA THR A 269 5.94 -46.60 -8.06
C THR A 269 5.58 -45.14 -8.37
N THR A 270 4.96 -44.93 -9.52
CA THR A 270 4.36 -43.67 -9.98
C THR A 270 2.90 -43.61 -9.55
N LYS A 271 2.48 -42.56 -8.83
CA LYS A 271 1.06 -42.25 -8.59
C LYS A 271 0.58 -41.22 -9.60
N HIS A 272 -0.40 -41.61 -10.42
CA HIS A 272 -1.26 -40.72 -11.19
C HIS A 272 -2.20 -39.96 -10.25
N PHE A 273 -2.34 -38.66 -10.45
CA PHE A 273 -3.37 -37.84 -9.80
C PHE A 273 -4.35 -37.33 -10.86
N HIS A 274 -5.63 -37.61 -10.63
CA HIS A 274 -6.78 -37.15 -11.40
C HIS A 274 -6.93 -35.63 -11.28
N LYS A 275 -7.21 -34.97 -12.40
CA LYS A 275 -7.70 -33.59 -12.46
C LYS A 275 -9.17 -33.64 -12.86
N THR A 276 -10.05 -33.20 -11.96
CA THR A 276 -11.48 -32.98 -12.20
C THR A 276 -11.73 -31.47 -12.18
N THR A 277 -12.22 -30.93 -13.30
CA THR A 277 -12.75 -29.57 -13.45
C THR A 277 -14.28 -29.62 -13.38
N PRO A 278 -14.96 -28.66 -12.74
CA PRO A 278 -16.40 -28.54 -12.83
C PRO A 278 -16.82 -27.55 -13.94
N ASP A 279 -17.94 -27.90 -14.55
CA ASP A 279 -18.67 -27.19 -15.60
C ASP A 279 -19.21 -25.82 -15.17
N LYS A 280 -19.38 -24.92 -16.13
CA LYS A 280 -20.28 -23.77 -15.98
C LYS A 280 -21.01 -23.50 -17.30
N GLU A 281 -22.29 -23.84 -17.31
CA GLU A 281 -23.25 -23.51 -18.37
C GLU A 281 -23.68 -22.03 -18.33
N SER A 282 -23.84 -21.52 -19.55
CA SER A 282 -24.80 -20.56 -20.12
C SER A 282 -25.86 -19.91 -19.21
N GLY A 283 -26.09 -18.60 -19.43
CA GLY A 283 -27.23 -17.85 -18.89
C GLY A 283 -27.43 -16.49 -19.57
N THR A 284 -28.52 -16.41 -20.33
CA THR A 284 -28.95 -15.41 -21.32
C THR A 284 -29.50 -14.07 -20.77
N SER A 285 -29.49 -13.06 -21.65
CA SER A 285 -30.16 -11.75 -21.73
C SER A 285 -31.13 -11.22 -20.65
N SER A 286 -31.06 -9.89 -20.44
CA SER A 286 -32.15 -8.89 -20.47
C SER A 286 -31.55 -7.56 -19.97
N GLY A 287 -31.62 -6.40 -20.63
CA GLY A 287 -32.77 -5.79 -21.29
C GLY A 287 -33.55 -4.94 -20.28
N THR A 288 -33.06 -3.74 -19.91
CA THR A 288 -33.89 -2.79 -19.14
C THR A 288 -33.63 -1.35 -19.53
N THR A 289 -34.72 -0.74 -19.99
CA THR A 289 -34.93 0.59 -20.54
C THR A 289 -34.82 1.66 -19.45
N HIS A 290 -34.03 2.70 -19.68
CA HIS A 290 -34.12 3.95 -18.92
C HIS A 290 -35.35 4.74 -19.38
N LEU A 291 -36.37 4.80 -18.52
CA LEU A 291 -37.50 5.70 -18.67
C LEU A 291 -37.10 7.12 -18.23
N LEU A 292 -37.25 8.06 -19.16
CA LEU A 292 -37.32 9.49 -18.90
C LEU A 292 -38.63 9.79 -18.15
N SER A 293 -38.55 10.44 -16.99
CA SER A 293 -39.68 11.17 -16.43
C SER A 293 -39.24 12.55 -15.99
N GLY A 294 -39.54 13.54 -16.83
CA GLY A 294 -39.58 14.93 -16.43
C GLY A 294 -40.78 15.16 -15.52
N TYR A 295 -40.58 15.98 -14.49
CA TYR A 295 -41.64 16.72 -13.84
C TYR A 295 -41.22 18.18 -13.75
N THR A 296 -41.79 18.96 -14.66
CA THR A 296 -41.94 20.41 -14.56
C THR A 296 -42.97 20.69 -13.47
N CYS A 297 -42.66 21.61 -12.55
CA CYS A 297 -43.67 22.22 -11.70
C CYS A 297 -43.64 23.73 -11.93
N PHE A 298 -44.65 24.20 -12.66
CA PHE A 298 -45.07 25.60 -12.67
C PHE A 298 -45.81 25.88 -11.37
N THR A 299 -45.42 26.93 -10.65
CA THR A 299 -46.37 27.73 -9.88
C THR A 299 -46.08 29.21 -10.04
N LEU A 300 -47.17 29.95 -10.11
CA LEU A 300 -47.40 31.26 -10.66
C LEU A 300 -47.65 32.25 -9.52
N THR A 301 -46.85 33.30 -9.41
CA THR A 301 -47.18 34.61 -8.82
C THR A 301 -46.10 35.57 -9.29
N GLY A 302 -46.31 36.75 -9.85
CA GLY A 302 -47.47 37.65 -9.85
C GLY A 302 -46.87 39.05 -9.97
N LEU A 303 -47.42 39.84 -10.89
CA LEU A 303 -46.97 41.17 -11.31
C LEU A 303 -46.58 42.14 -10.19
N LEU A 304 -45.51 42.91 -10.44
CA LEU A 304 -45.26 44.34 -10.13
C LEU A 304 -43.85 44.59 -10.72
N GLY A 305 -43.56 45.51 -11.62
CA GLY A 305 -44.08 46.82 -11.91
C GLY A 305 -43.00 47.46 -12.80
N THR A 306 -43.43 48.07 -13.89
CA THR A 306 -42.61 48.65 -14.95
C THR A 306 -41.87 49.93 -14.54
N LEU A 307 -40.79 50.22 -15.28
CA LEU A 307 -40.28 51.56 -15.63
C LEU A 307 -39.65 52.41 -14.51
N VAL A 308 -38.31 52.45 -14.48
CA VAL A 308 -37.58 53.74 -14.46
C VAL A 308 -36.41 53.66 -15.45
N THR A 309 -36.31 54.75 -16.18
CA THR A 309 -35.55 55.09 -17.37
C THR A 309 -34.04 55.21 -17.17
N MET A 310 -33.34 55.09 -18.31
CA MET A 310 -32.04 55.68 -18.60
C MET A 310 -31.75 57.01 -17.90
N GLY A 311 -30.49 57.24 -17.52
CA GLY A 311 -30.05 58.59 -17.14
C GLY A 311 -28.73 58.72 -16.40
N TRP A 312 -27.62 58.46 -17.12
CA TRP A 312 -26.43 59.33 -17.23
C TRP A 312 -25.47 59.62 -16.05
N LEU A 313 -24.18 59.66 -16.45
CA LEU A 313 -23.03 60.46 -15.96
C LEU A 313 -22.45 60.04 -14.60
N THR A 314 -21.13 59.85 -14.39
CA THR A 314 -19.87 60.25 -15.05
C THR A 314 -18.78 59.31 -14.56
#